data_AF-A0A0M2SG90-F1
#
_entry.id   AF-A0A0M2SG90-F1
#
_cell.length_a   1.000
_cell.length_b   1.000
_cell.length_c   1.000
_cell.angle_alpha   90.00
_cell.angle_beta   90.00
_cell.angle_gamma   90.00
#
_symmetry.space_group_name_H-M   'P 1'
#
loop_
_entity.id
_entity.type
_entity.pdbx_description
1 polymer ?
#
loop_
_entity_poly.entity_id
_entity_poly.type
_entity_poly.pdbx_seq_one_letter_code
_entity_poly.pdbx_strand_id
1 'polypeptide(L)'
;MREKHEKLKVYEFLYNRLPFSDTEKQEFRAMQRMEKLEARFERELARIKTHNMSIHWHTEMLIDSDYEIVNVLIVTDYCYYLFVLHDLAGEFYINPFNILCRDNHEAALDLNRSERIYEMFRSQLIDEGKYQRPIILKYVMMNSGFRLQGRRSELFLDMKNLPYYLKAIEHSAVIRKKNHHPASTKF
;
A
#
# COMPACT_ATOMS: atom_id res chain seq x y z
N MET A 1 -15.65 -5.42 -4.60
CA MET A 1 -15.59 -4.17 -5.37
C MET A 1 -15.25 -3.09 -4.35
N ARG A 2 -14.28 -2.19 -4.61
CA ARG A 2 -13.89 -1.18 -3.62
C ARG A 2 -15.07 -0.25 -3.32
N GLU A 3 -15.32 0.02 -2.05
CA GLU A 3 -16.30 1.02 -1.64
C GLU A 3 -15.64 2.39 -1.57
N LYS A 4 -16.27 3.38 -2.19
CA LYS A 4 -15.78 4.76 -2.13
C LYS A 4 -15.88 5.29 -0.70
N HIS A 5 -14.81 5.94 -0.24
CA HIS A 5 -14.68 6.49 1.11
C HIS A 5 -15.86 7.41 1.47
N GLU A 6 -16.50 7.17 2.61
CA GLU A 6 -17.72 7.88 3.02
C GLU A 6 -17.51 9.38 3.18
N LYS A 7 -16.42 9.78 3.84
CA LYS A 7 -16.02 11.20 3.95
C LYS A 7 -15.90 11.89 2.59
N LEU A 8 -15.32 11.22 1.58
CA LEU A 8 -15.21 11.80 0.24
C LEU A 8 -16.59 12.00 -0.41
N LYS A 9 -17.53 11.05 -0.24
CA LYS A 9 -18.92 11.21 -0.72
C LYS A 9 -19.59 12.44 -0.11
N VAL A 10 -19.41 12.65 1.20
CA VAL A 10 -19.95 13.81 1.92
C VAL A 10 -19.34 15.10 1.38
N TYR A 11 -18.03 15.17 1.23
CA TYR A 11 -17.36 16.36 0.70
C TYR A 11 -17.82 16.67 -0.73
N GLU A 12 -17.92 15.68 -1.63
CA GLU A 12 -18.42 15.90 -2.99
C GLU A 12 -19.85 16.44 -3.03
N PHE A 13 -20.71 15.96 -2.12
CA PHE A 13 -22.08 16.44 -2.00
C PHE A 13 -22.13 17.90 -1.52
N LEU A 14 -21.27 18.27 -0.57
CA LEU A 14 -21.25 19.60 0.05
C LEU A 14 -20.47 20.64 -0.78
N TYR A 15 -19.52 20.22 -1.62
CA TYR A 15 -18.58 21.11 -2.31
C TYR A 15 -19.25 22.17 -3.20
N ASN A 16 -20.42 21.85 -3.78
CA ASN A 16 -21.20 22.78 -4.59
C ASN A 16 -22.30 23.52 -3.82
N ARG A 17 -22.42 23.26 -2.51
CA ARG A 17 -23.53 23.74 -1.66
C ARG A 17 -23.08 24.68 -0.55
N LEU A 18 -21.81 24.59 -0.15
CA LEU A 18 -21.23 25.40 0.92
C LEU A 18 -19.84 25.90 0.51
N PRO A 19 -19.46 27.13 0.91
CA PRO A 19 -18.10 27.60 0.72
C PRO A 19 -17.17 26.85 1.68
N PHE A 20 -16.24 26.08 1.11
CA PHE A 20 -15.23 25.36 1.91
C PHE A 20 -14.13 26.33 2.35
N SER A 21 -13.62 26.14 3.57
CA SER A 21 -12.36 26.71 4.03
C SER A 21 -11.18 26.18 3.19
N ASP A 22 -10.04 26.86 3.24
CA ASP A 22 -8.87 26.42 2.48
C ASP A 22 -8.29 25.08 2.98
N THR A 23 -8.42 24.80 4.28
CA THR A 23 -8.09 23.50 4.86
C THR A 23 -8.99 22.39 4.32
N GLU A 24 -10.31 22.61 4.28
CA GLU A 24 -11.26 21.63 3.73
C GLU A 24 -11.04 21.41 2.23
N LYS A 25 -10.69 22.46 1.46
CA LYS A 25 -10.33 22.32 0.05
C LYS A 25 -9.06 21.49 -0.13
N GLN A 26 -8.04 21.70 0.70
CA GLN A 26 -6.80 20.93 0.64
C GLN A 26 -7.04 19.45 0.95
N GLU A 27 -7.79 19.17 2.01
CA GLU A 27 -8.18 17.83 2.41
C GLU A 27 -9.02 17.15 1.32
N PHE A 28 -10.02 17.85 0.76
CA PHE A 28 -10.82 17.34 -0.34
C PHE A 28 -9.98 16.95 -1.55
N ARG A 29 -9.04 17.82 -1.94
CA ARG A 29 -8.10 17.55 -3.04
C ARG A 29 -7.17 16.38 -2.73
N ALA A 30 -6.80 16.17 -1.47
CA ALA A 30 -6.00 15.02 -1.06
C ALA A 30 -6.83 13.72 -1.19
N MET A 31 -8.06 13.69 -0.68
CA MET A 31 -8.97 12.55 -0.81
C MET A 31 -9.27 12.20 -2.28
N GLN A 32 -9.53 13.21 -3.13
CA GLN A 32 -9.74 12.99 -4.56
C GLN A 32 -8.50 12.44 -5.27
N ARG A 33 -7.29 12.87 -4.87
CA ARG A 33 -6.05 12.32 -5.40
C ARG A 33 -5.88 10.86 -4.98
N MET A 34 -6.15 10.55 -3.71
CA MET A 34 -6.08 9.19 -3.21
C MET A 34 -7.03 8.24 -3.94
N GLU A 35 -8.29 8.63 -4.09
CA GLU A 35 -9.32 7.89 -4.83
C GLU A 35 -8.86 7.55 -6.26
N LYS A 36 -8.19 8.50 -6.95
CA LYS A 36 -7.65 8.27 -8.30
C LYS A 36 -6.51 7.26 -8.31
N LEU A 37 -5.64 7.30 -7.31
CA LEU A 37 -4.52 6.35 -7.18
C LEU A 37 -5.05 4.94 -6.95
N GLU A 38 -6.01 4.79 -6.04
CA GLU A 38 -6.63 3.50 -5.73
C GLU A 38 -7.42 2.94 -6.90
N ALA A 39 -8.22 3.76 -7.59
CA ALA A 39 -8.92 3.33 -8.80
C ALA A 39 -7.95 2.90 -9.92
N ARG A 40 -6.73 3.44 -9.95
CA ARG A 40 -5.68 2.97 -10.86
C ARG A 40 -5.08 1.65 -10.40
N PHE A 41 -4.83 1.48 -9.10
CA PHE A 41 -4.37 0.21 -8.54
C PHE A 41 -5.42 -0.90 -8.74
N GLU A 42 -6.70 -0.61 -8.49
CA GLU A 42 -7.83 -1.54 -8.65
C GLU A 42 -7.92 -2.07 -10.08
N ARG A 43 -7.65 -1.23 -11.09
CA ARG A 43 -7.59 -1.65 -12.50
C ARG A 43 -6.47 -2.67 -12.76
N GLU A 44 -5.33 -2.53 -12.11
CA GLU A 44 -4.23 -3.50 -12.22
C GLU A 44 -4.57 -4.79 -11.46
N LEU A 45 -5.17 -4.67 -10.28
CA LEU A 45 -5.61 -5.79 -9.47
C LEU A 45 -6.68 -6.64 -10.17
N ALA A 46 -7.59 -6.02 -10.91
CA ALA A 46 -8.62 -6.69 -11.70
C ALA A 46 -8.07 -7.58 -12.83
N ARG A 47 -6.77 -7.47 -13.16
CA ARG A 47 -6.10 -8.29 -14.18
C ARG A 47 -5.57 -9.63 -13.65
N ILE A 48 -5.57 -9.82 -12.34
CA ILE A 48 -5.09 -11.05 -11.69
C ILE A 48 -6.24 -11.82 -11.04
N LYS A 49 -6.05 -13.12 -10.81
CA LYS A 49 -7.03 -13.95 -10.10
C LYS A 49 -6.89 -13.77 -8.59
N THR A 50 -7.89 -13.18 -7.96
CA THR A 50 -7.87 -12.83 -6.52
C THR A 50 -8.65 -13.79 -5.61
N HIS A 51 -9.17 -14.89 -6.15
CA HIS A 51 -10.02 -15.86 -5.41
C HIS A 51 -9.43 -16.43 -4.10
N ASN A 52 -8.10 -16.50 -3.96
CA ASN A 52 -7.42 -16.97 -2.75
C ASN A 52 -6.78 -15.81 -1.97
N MET A 53 -7.32 -14.60 -2.11
CA MET A 53 -6.80 -13.40 -1.46
C MET A 53 -7.95 -12.63 -0.81
N SER A 54 -7.70 -12.07 0.37
CA SER A 54 -8.56 -11.04 0.95
C SER A 54 -7.94 -9.68 0.66
N ILE A 55 -8.72 -8.77 0.09
CA ILE A 55 -8.26 -7.44 -0.29
C ILE A 55 -9.01 -6.43 0.56
N HIS A 56 -8.26 -5.65 1.32
CA HIS A 56 -8.77 -4.57 2.16
C HIS A 56 -8.25 -3.24 1.63
N TRP A 57 -9.14 -2.26 1.55
CA TRP A 57 -8.83 -0.90 1.11
C TRP A 57 -8.86 0.04 2.31
N HIS A 58 -8.08 1.12 2.26
CA HIS A 58 -8.07 2.17 3.30
C HIS A 58 -7.85 1.61 4.71
N THR A 59 -6.78 0.83 4.89
CA THR A 59 -6.40 0.38 6.22
C THR A 59 -5.63 1.49 6.92
N GLU A 60 -6.33 2.23 7.78
CA GLU A 60 -5.72 3.28 8.61
C GLU A 60 -5.06 2.66 9.84
N MET A 61 -3.87 3.14 10.20
CA MET A 61 -3.11 2.71 11.37
C MET A 61 -2.70 3.93 12.19
N LEU A 62 -2.95 3.93 13.49
CA LEU A 62 -2.63 5.07 14.36
C LEU A 62 -1.20 4.98 14.93
N ILE A 63 -0.25 5.74 14.40
CA ILE A 63 1.16 5.77 14.83
C ILE A 63 1.45 7.08 15.56
N ASP A 64 1.84 7.02 16.84
CA ASP A 64 2.26 8.19 17.63
C ASP A 64 1.28 9.38 17.59
N SER A 65 -0.03 9.09 17.53
CA SER A 65 -1.14 10.06 17.40
C SER A 65 -1.41 10.59 15.98
N ASP A 66 -0.66 10.16 14.97
CA ASP A 66 -0.90 10.42 13.54
C ASP A 66 -1.44 9.16 12.84
N TYR A 67 -2.40 9.32 11.93
CA TYR A 67 -2.88 8.20 11.11
C TYR A 67 -1.95 7.99 9.91
N GLU A 68 -1.36 6.80 9.80
CA GLU A 68 -0.72 6.32 8.59
C GLU A 68 -1.72 5.51 7.76
N ILE A 69 -1.76 5.79 6.46
CA ILE A 69 -2.72 5.15 5.56
C ILE A 69 -2.00 4.09 4.74
N VAL A 70 -2.40 2.83 4.94
CA VAL A 70 -2.13 1.75 4.00
C VAL A 70 -3.30 1.67 3.03
N ASN A 71 -3.07 2.06 1.79
CA ASN A 71 -4.14 2.13 0.79
C ASN A 71 -4.73 0.77 0.45
N VAL A 72 -3.85 -0.23 0.29
CA VAL A 72 -4.26 -1.58 -0.10
C VAL A 72 -3.51 -2.61 0.73
N LEU A 73 -4.27 -3.45 1.41
CA LEU A 73 -3.77 -4.64 2.08
C LEU A 73 -4.26 -5.87 1.31
N ILE A 74 -3.32 -6.69 0.83
CA ILE A 74 -3.62 -8.00 0.26
C ILE A 74 -3.17 -9.06 1.25
N VAL A 75 -4.13 -9.84 1.74
CA VAL A 75 -3.89 -10.98 2.63
C VAL A 75 -3.94 -12.25 1.79
N THR A 76 -2.91 -13.07 1.94
CA THR A 76 -2.86 -14.43 1.42
C THR A 76 -2.69 -15.39 2.58
N ASP A 77 -2.82 -16.70 2.32
CA ASP A 77 -2.56 -17.74 3.32
C ASP A 77 -1.14 -17.69 3.91
N TYR A 78 -0.19 -17.04 3.24
CA TYR A 78 1.23 -17.07 3.61
C TYR A 78 1.83 -15.71 3.89
N CYS A 79 1.24 -14.61 3.45
CA CYS A 79 1.85 -13.28 3.51
C CYS A 79 0.80 -12.18 3.55
N TYR A 80 1.14 -11.11 4.26
CA TYR A 80 0.47 -9.81 4.22
C TYR A 80 1.26 -8.87 3.29
N TYR A 81 0.60 -8.29 2.30
CA TYR A 81 1.20 -7.28 1.41
C TYR A 81 0.53 -5.93 1.64
N LEU A 82 1.30 -4.94 2.07
CA LEU A 82 0.85 -3.59 2.35
C LEU A 82 1.37 -2.66 1.26
N PHE A 83 0.46 -1.95 0.62
CA PHE A 83 0.76 -0.99 -0.44
C PHE A 83 0.36 0.41 -0.01
N VAL A 84 1.34 1.32 0.00
CA VAL A 84 1.13 2.75 0.19
C VAL A 84 1.31 3.42 -1.16
N LEU A 85 0.28 4.12 -1.65
CA LEU A 85 0.26 4.66 -3.01
C LEU A 85 0.70 6.13 -3.02
N HIS A 86 1.61 6.47 -3.93
CA HIS A 86 2.10 7.84 -4.09
C HIS A 86 2.03 8.32 -5.54
N ASP A 87 1.74 9.61 -5.72
CA ASP A 87 1.77 10.31 -7.01
C ASP A 87 3.00 11.22 -7.15
N LEU A 88 4.18 10.72 -6.75
CA LEU A 88 5.41 11.48 -6.81
C LEU A 88 5.98 11.50 -8.23
N ALA A 89 6.12 12.69 -8.82
CA ALA A 89 6.71 12.90 -10.14
C ALA A 89 8.04 13.65 -10.05
N GLY A 90 8.96 13.31 -10.96
CA GLY A 90 10.29 13.90 -11.06
C GLY A 90 11.38 12.95 -10.58
N GLU A 91 12.57 13.51 -10.44
CA GLU A 91 13.77 12.82 -9.95
C GLU A 91 13.90 12.97 -8.43
N PHE A 92 14.26 11.86 -7.81
CA PHE A 92 14.41 11.73 -6.37
C PHE A 92 15.66 10.92 -6.04
N TYR A 93 16.20 11.13 -4.84
CA TYR A 93 17.26 10.30 -4.28
C TYR A 93 16.95 10.01 -2.80
N ILE A 94 17.54 8.95 -2.25
CA ILE A 94 17.47 8.66 -0.81
C ILE A 94 18.70 9.26 -0.16
N ASN A 95 18.52 10.15 0.80
CA ASN A 95 19.62 10.74 1.54
C ASN A 95 20.16 9.76 2.62
N PRO A 96 21.29 10.06 3.28
CA PRO A 96 21.85 9.20 4.34
C PRO A 96 20.94 9.01 5.57
N PHE A 97 19.94 9.87 5.76
CA PHE A 97 18.95 9.78 6.85
C PHE A 97 17.72 8.95 6.47
N ASN A 98 17.77 8.24 5.34
CA ASN A 98 16.68 7.41 4.83
C ASN A 98 15.41 8.22 4.52
N ILE A 99 15.59 9.45 4.03
CA ILE A 99 14.52 10.31 3.54
C ILE A 99 14.60 10.36 2.01
N LEU A 100 13.46 10.15 1.35
CA LEU A 100 13.30 10.39 -0.07
C LEU A 100 13.23 11.90 -0.29
N CYS A 101 14.22 12.44 -1.00
CA CYS A 101 14.34 13.85 -1.32
C CYS A 101 14.21 14.07 -2.83
N ARG A 102 13.70 15.24 -3.21
CA ARG A 102 13.81 15.77 -4.58
C ARG A 102 15.23 16.27 -4.84
N ASP A 103 15.57 16.51 -6.11
CA ASP A 103 16.88 17.08 -6.50
C ASP A 103 17.19 18.43 -5.85
N ASN A 104 16.16 19.23 -5.51
CA ASN A 104 16.29 20.49 -4.78
C ASN A 104 16.46 20.30 -3.25
N HIS A 105 16.71 19.07 -2.80
CA HIS A 105 16.84 18.65 -1.40
C HIS A 105 15.56 18.78 -0.55
N GLU A 106 14.41 19.07 -1.15
CA GLU A 106 13.13 19.06 -0.43
C GLU A 106 12.74 17.62 -0.05
N ALA A 107 12.37 17.42 1.21
CA ALA A 107 11.90 16.14 1.71
C ALA A 107 10.53 15.81 1.11
N ALA A 108 10.42 14.62 0.51
CA ALA A 108 9.19 14.11 -0.08
C ALA A 108 8.54 13.00 0.77
N LEU A 109 9.35 12.11 1.35
CA LEU A 109 8.86 11.00 2.17
C LEU A 109 9.94 10.53 3.16
N ASP A 110 9.57 10.38 4.43
CA ASP A 110 10.44 9.76 5.44
C ASP A 110 10.26 8.23 5.40
N LEU A 111 11.31 7.50 5.00
CA LEU A 111 11.23 6.04 4.85
C LEU A 111 11.41 5.30 6.18
N ASN A 112 11.84 6.00 7.25
CA ASN A 112 11.87 5.41 8.59
C ASN A 112 10.45 5.08 9.10
N ARG A 113 9.42 5.70 8.51
CA ARG A 113 8.02 5.37 8.74
C ARG A 113 7.66 3.93 8.35
N SER A 114 8.38 3.33 7.40
CA SER A 114 8.13 1.94 6.99
C SER A 114 8.26 0.94 8.13
N GLU A 115 9.31 1.10 8.95
CA GLU A 115 9.56 0.22 10.09
C GLU A 115 8.45 0.36 11.15
N ARG A 116 7.97 1.59 11.37
CA ARG A 116 6.85 1.84 12.29
C ARG A 116 5.56 1.18 11.80
N ILE A 117 5.21 1.34 10.52
CA ILE A 117 4.03 0.68 9.93
C ILE A 117 4.13 -0.83 10.09
N TYR A 118 5.31 -1.40 9.83
CA TYR A 118 5.55 -2.83 10.00
C TYR A 118 5.32 -3.29 11.45
N GLU A 119 5.97 -2.68 12.43
CA GLU A 119 5.88 -3.08 13.84
C GLU A 119 4.46 -2.91 14.38
N MET A 120 3.77 -1.85 13.97
CA MET A 120 2.38 -1.62 14.34
C MET A 120 1.44 -2.68 13.77
N PHE A 121 1.53 -2.95 12.48
CA PHE A 121 0.74 -4.01 11.86
C PHE A 121 1.02 -5.36 12.53
N ARG A 122 2.29 -5.67 12.78
CA ARG A 122 2.71 -6.86 13.50
C ARG A 122 2.09 -6.97 14.90
N SER A 123 2.00 -5.87 15.63
CA SER A 123 1.46 -5.84 17.00
C SER A 123 -0.06 -6.03 17.07
N GLN A 124 -0.79 -5.64 16.02
CA GLN A 124 -2.25 -5.71 15.94
C GLN A 124 -2.74 -7.03 15.32
N LEU A 125 -1.86 -7.77 14.63
CA LEU A 125 -2.19 -9.07 14.07
C LEU A 125 -2.40 -10.11 15.19
N ILE A 126 -3.63 -10.58 15.32
CA ILE A 126 -3.96 -11.80 16.05
C ILE A 126 -3.84 -12.96 15.06
N ASP A 127 -2.62 -13.36 14.71
CA ASP A 127 -2.39 -14.56 13.90
C ASP A 127 -2.49 -15.76 14.84
N GLU A 128 -3.61 -16.49 14.86
CA GLU A 128 -3.90 -17.61 15.77
C GLU A 128 -3.01 -18.87 15.53
N GLY A 129 -1.88 -18.73 14.83
CA GLY A 129 -1.03 -19.82 14.37
C GLY A 129 0.35 -19.89 15.04
N LYS A 130 1.03 -21.04 14.86
CA LYS A 130 2.39 -21.31 15.35
C LYS A 130 3.49 -20.50 14.64
N TYR A 131 3.16 -19.84 13.52
CA TYR A 131 4.06 -19.04 12.70
C TYR A 131 3.34 -17.77 12.22
N GLN A 132 3.96 -16.61 12.44
CA GLN A 132 3.48 -15.32 11.94
C GLN A 132 3.77 -15.21 10.45
N ARG A 133 2.75 -14.91 9.62
CA ARG A 133 2.95 -14.69 8.18
C ARG A 133 3.88 -13.49 7.95
N PRO A 134 4.81 -13.53 6.97
CA PRO A 134 5.61 -12.37 6.61
C PRO A 134 4.74 -11.17 6.20
N ILE A 135 5.25 -9.98 6.50
CA ILE A 135 4.63 -8.69 6.21
C ILE A 135 5.55 -7.99 5.21
N ILE A 136 5.03 -7.66 4.03
CA ILE A 136 5.78 -7.01 2.95
C ILE A 136 5.14 -5.65 2.65
N LEU A 137 5.87 -4.57 2.96
CA LEU A 137 5.48 -3.19 2.66
C LEU A 137 6.11 -2.74 1.33
N LYS A 138 5.31 -2.10 0.46
CA LYS A 138 5.79 -1.41 -0.74
C LYS A 138 5.17 -0.02 -0.87
N TYR A 139 5.99 0.99 -1.13
CA TYR A 139 5.53 2.27 -1.65
C TYR A 139 5.40 2.18 -3.17
N VAL A 140 4.17 2.28 -3.66
CA VAL A 140 3.87 2.18 -5.08
C VAL A 140 3.88 3.56 -5.70
N MET A 141 4.86 3.80 -6.56
CA MET A 141 5.01 5.06 -7.28
C MET A 141 4.13 5.01 -8.52
N MET A 142 2.91 5.54 -8.38
CA MET A 142 1.86 5.48 -9.39
C MET A 142 2.10 6.47 -10.54
N ASN A 143 2.94 7.49 -10.33
CA ASN A 143 3.32 8.41 -11.39
C ASN A 143 4.42 7.82 -12.29
N SER A 144 4.20 7.80 -13.60
CA SER A 144 5.17 7.25 -14.55
C SER A 144 6.43 8.11 -14.73
N GLY A 145 6.37 9.38 -14.28
CA GLY A 145 7.50 10.30 -14.25
C GLY A 145 8.39 10.14 -13.03
N PHE A 146 8.09 9.21 -12.12
CA PHE A 146 8.98 8.92 -10.99
C PHE A 146 10.31 8.32 -11.45
N ARG A 147 11.41 8.85 -10.91
CA ARG A 147 12.77 8.35 -11.11
C ARG A 147 13.53 8.38 -9.78
N LEU A 148 14.09 7.24 -9.39
CA LEU A 148 14.98 7.14 -8.25
C LEU A 148 16.43 7.09 -8.73
N GLN A 149 17.24 8.07 -8.33
CA GLN A 149 18.67 8.12 -8.55
C GLN A 149 19.41 7.28 -7.49
N GLY A 150 20.54 6.70 -7.90
CA GLY A 150 21.41 5.94 -7.01
C GLY A 150 20.92 4.52 -6.74
N ARG A 151 20.97 4.10 -5.46
CA ARG A 151 20.72 2.72 -5.06
C ARG A 151 19.24 2.36 -5.23
N ARG A 152 18.96 1.26 -5.92
CA ARG A 152 17.62 0.66 -5.95
C ARG A 152 17.22 0.25 -4.55
N SER A 153 16.08 0.75 -4.08
CA SER A 153 15.45 0.31 -2.83
C SER A 153 14.34 -0.68 -3.15
N GLU A 154 14.31 -1.81 -2.43
CA GLU A 154 13.25 -2.79 -2.58
C GLU A 154 11.90 -2.25 -2.10
N LEU A 155 11.88 -1.22 -1.26
CA LEU A 155 10.64 -0.62 -0.75
C LEU A 155 9.80 0.03 -1.85
N PHE A 156 10.43 0.49 -2.94
CA PHE A 156 9.72 1.16 -4.02
C PHE A 156 9.27 0.18 -5.11
N LEU A 157 8.03 0.34 -5.54
CA LEU A 157 7.45 -0.37 -6.66
C LEU A 157 6.97 0.64 -7.71
N ASP A 158 7.69 0.71 -8.83
CA ASP A 158 7.27 1.54 -9.96
C ASP A 158 5.97 1.00 -10.56
N MET A 159 5.11 1.91 -11.04
CA MET A 159 3.87 1.55 -11.71
C MET A 159 4.07 0.59 -12.90
N LYS A 160 5.21 0.66 -13.60
CA LYS A 160 5.53 -0.26 -14.70
C LYS A 160 5.74 -1.70 -14.23
N ASN A 161 6.23 -1.88 -13.00
CA ASN A 161 6.53 -3.18 -12.42
C ASN A 161 5.36 -3.75 -11.61
N LEU A 162 4.41 -2.90 -11.22
CA LEU A 162 3.21 -3.29 -10.45
C LEU A 162 2.45 -4.49 -11.05
N PRO A 163 2.16 -4.57 -12.37
CA PRO A 163 1.41 -5.70 -12.92
C PRO A 163 2.16 -7.03 -12.76
N TYR A 164 3.47 -7.02 -12.96
CA TYR A 164 4.33 -8.21 -12.78
C TYR A 164 4.39 -8.63 -11.31
N TYR A 165 4.47 -7.66 -10.40
CA TYR A 165 4.51 -7.92 -8.96
C TYR A 165 3.18 -8.52 -8.48
N LEU A 166 2.04 -7.96 -8.89
CA LEU A 166 0.72 -8.51 -8.58
C LEU A 166 0.56 -9.93 -9.16
N LYS A 167 1.05 -10.18 -10.37
CA LYS A 167 1.05 -11.53 -10.96
C LYS A 167 1.89 -12.51 -10.15
N ALA A 168 3.03 -12.09 -9.61
CA ALA A 168 3.84 -12.92 -8.73
C ALA A 168 3.11 -13.26 -7.42
N ILE A 169 2.34 -12.32 -6.86
CA ILE A 169 1.47 -12.56 -5.70
C ILE A 169 0.39 -13.60 -6.04
N GLU A 170 -0.26 -13.48 -7.21
CA GLU A 170 -1.23 -14.49 -7.70
C GLU A 170 -0.64 -15.89 -7.74
N HIS A 171 0.56 -16.04 -8.31
CA HIS A 171 1.22 -17.33 -8.36
C HIS A 171 1.60 -17.84 -6.96
N SER A 172 2.12 -16.97 -6.11
CA SER A 172 2.56 -17.33 -4.75
C SER A 172 1.39 -17.76 -3.85
N ALA A 173 0.22 -17.16 -4.02
CA ALA A 173 -0.99 -17.51 -3.26
C ALA A 173 -1.49 -18.95 -3.54
N VAL A 174 -1.10 -19.58 -4.66
CA VAL A 174 -1.57 -20.92 -5.06
C VAL A 174 -0.65 -22.06 -4.61
N ILE A 175 0.64 -21.79 -4.32
CA ILE A 175 1.72 -22.79 -4.39
C ILE A 175 1.73 -23.89 -3.28
N ARG A 176 0.84 -23.90 -2.27
CA ARG A 176 0.93 -24.90 -1.17
C ARG A 176 -0.20 -25.92 -1.02
N LYS A 177 -1.15 -26.06 -1.95
CA LYS A 177 -2.07 -27.23 -1.93
C LYS A 177 -1.38 -28.57 -2.26
N LYS A 178 -0.12 -28.59 -2.71
CA LYS A 178 0.56 -29.82 -3.17
C LYS A 178 1.40 -30.58 -2.14
N ASN A 179 1.74 -30.02 -0.97
CA ASN A 179 2.67 -30.67 -0.02
C ASN A 179 2.15 -30.69 1.43
N HIS A 180 0.89 -31.07 1.63
CA HIS A 180 0.41 -31.52 2.94
C HIS A 180 0.09 -33.02 2.86
N HIS A 181 1.11 -33.83 2.65
CA HIS A 181 1.04 -35.21 3.14
C HIS A 181 1.39 -35.13 4.63
N PRO A 182 0.45 -35.42 5.55
CA PRO A 182 0.84 -35.70 6.92
C PRO A 182 1.82 -36.86 6.84
N ALA A 183 3.01 -36.69 7.42
CA ALA A 183 3.90 -37.81 7.64
C ALA A 183 3.09 -38.87 8.38
N SER A 184 2.83 -39.99 7.70
CA SER A 184 2.21 -41.14 8.32
C SER A 184 3.09 -41.55 9.48
N THR A 185 2.67 -41.22 10.70
CA THR A 185 3.16 -41.87 11.91
C THR A 185 2.81 -43.34 11.78
N LYS A 186 3.77 -44.13 11.32
CA LYS A 186 3.76 -45.57 11.54
C LYS A 186 4.12 -45.80 13.00
N PHE A 187 3.14 -46.25 13.77
CA PHE A 187 3.33 -47.12 14.92
C PHE A 187 2.72 -48.47 14.56
#